data_AF-A0A1D1ZKC7-F1
#
_entry.id   AF-A0A1D1ZKC7-F1
#
_cell.length_a   1.000
_cell.length_b   1.000
_cell.length_c   1.000
_cell.angle_alpha   90.00
_cell.angle_beta   90.00
_cell.angle_gamma   90.00
#
_symmetry.space_group_name_H-M   'P 1'
#
loop_
_entity.id
_entity.type
_entity.pdbx_description
1 polymer ?
#
loop_
_entity_poly.entity_id
_entity_poly.type
_entity_poly.pdbx_seq_one_letter_code
_entity_poly.pdbx_strand_id
1 'polypeptide(L)'
;MTDLDGNIVDVPNPSGRGPGYRYFGAAKKLPGVRELFEKPPKMRKRRTRYDIYKRIDASYYGFRDDEDGILEKLEAPAQEEMRAQALAERQRMDAIRREARK
;
A
#
# COMPACT_ATOMS: atom_id res chain seq x y z
N MET A 1 8.82 -47.96 20.05
CA MET A 1 8.55 -49.26 20.68
C MET A 1 9.62 -49.41 21.73
N THR A 2 9.29 -49.68 22.99
CA THR A 2 10.31 -49.92 24.03
C THR A 2 10.68 -51.40 24.01
N ASP A 3 11.95 -51.70 24.20
CA ASP A 3 12.40 -53.08 24.36
C ASP A 3 11.89 -53.65 25.71
N LEU A 4 12.05 -54.96 25.91
CA LEU A 4 11.64 -55.67 27.12
C LEU A 4 12.24 -55.08 28.42
N ASP A 5 13.32 -54.29 28.31
CA ASP A 5 14.00 -53.61 29.42
C ASP A 5 13.59 -52.13 29.60
N GLY A 6 12.55 -51.66 28.91
CA GLY A 6 11.98 -50.32 29.11
C GLY A 6 12.77 -49.15 28.49
N ASN A 7 13.84 -49.44 27.74
CA ASN A 7 14.63 -48.41 27.05
C ASN A 7 13.93 -47.91 25.78
N ILE A 8 14.01 -46.59 25.52
CA ILE A 8 13.41 -45.94 24.36
C ILE A 8 14.28 -46.21 23.13
N VAL A 9 13.78 -47.04 22.21
CA VAL A 9 14.44 -47.30 20.92
C VAL A 9 14.14 -46.16 19.95
N ASP A 10 15.20 -45.51 19.45
CA ASP A 10 15.09 -44.43 18.47
C ASP A 10 14.85 -45.03 17.07
N VAL A 11 13.57 -45.07 16.66
CA VAL A 11 13.18 -45.53 15.33
C VAL A 11 13.31 -44.36 14.35
N PRO A 12 14.07 -44.50 13.24
CA PRO A 12 14.29 -43.41 12.29
C PRO A 12 12.95 -42.94 11.70
N ASN A 13 12.60 -41.69 12.01
CA ASN A 13 11.34 -41.08 11.60
C ASN A 13 11.53 -40.28 10.30
N PRO A 14 10.88 -40.66 9.18
CA PRO A 14 10.96 -39.90 7.92
C PRO A 14 10.29 -38.52 7.96
N SER A 15 9.61 -38.16 9.06
CA SER A 15 8.90 -36.89 9.24
C SER A 15 9.62 -35.86 10.12
N GLY A 16 10.86 -36.13 10.55
CA GLY A 16 11.72 -35.12 11.20
C GLY A 16 11.31 -34.64 12.60
N ARG A 17 10.43 -35.37 13.30
CA ARG A 17 10.10 -35.13 14.73
C ARG A 17 10.62 -36.30 15.57
N GLY A 18 11.26 -36.01 16.70
CA GLY A 18 11.95 -36.99 17.57
C GLY A 18 11.10 -38.17 18.07
N PRO A 19 11.70 -39.12 18.80
CA PRO A 19 11.09 -40.40 19.17
C PRO A 19 9.88 -40.18 20.09
N GLY A 20 8.67 -40.41 19.55
CA GLY A 20 7.41 -40.24 20.28
C GLY A 20 6.23 -40.98 19.65
N TYR A 21 5.12 -41.07 20.38
CA TYR A 21 3.88 -41.71 19.95
C TYR A 21 3.32 -41.09 18.65
N ARG A 22 2.87 -41.94 17.74
CA ARG A 22 2.31 -41.53 16.44
C ARG A 22 0.79 -41.50 16.53
N TYR A 23 0.21 -40.32 16.30
CA TYR A 23 -1.24 -40.14 16.29
C TYR A 23 -1.79 -40.28 14.86
N PHE A 24 -2.72 -41.21 14.64
CA PHE A 24 -3.33 -41.47 13.32
C PHE A 24 -4.85 -41.31 13.37
N GLY A 25 -5.46 -41.00 12.21
CA GLY A 25 -6.91 -40.95 12.06
C GLY A 25 -7.62 -40.09 13.13
N ALA A 26 -8.59 -40.69 13.82
CA ALA A 26 -9.37 -40.03 14.87
C ALA A 26 -8.54 -39.60 16.07
N ALA A 27 -7.42 -40.28 16.38
CA ALA A 27 -6.57 -39.93 17.52
C ALA A 27 -5.97 -38.52 17.39
N LYS A 28 -5.79 -38.00 16.17
CA LYS A 28 -5.34 -36.62 15.94
C LYS A 28 -6.36 -35.56 16.36
N LYS A 29 -7.64 -35.93 16.50
CA LYS A 29 -8.74 -35.02 16.84
C LYS A 29 -9.04 -34.99 18.33
N LEU A 30 -8.36 -35.82 19.13
CA LEU A 30 -8.53 -35.83 20.59
C LEU A 30 -8.09 -34.48 21.19
N PRO A 31 -8.79 -33.99 22.23
CA PRO A 31 -8.34 -32.82 22.99
C PRO A 31 -6.93 -33.07 23.54
N GLY A 32 -6.08 -32.05 23.55
CA GLY A 32 -4.65 -32.18 23.88
C GLY A 32 -3.76 -32.66 22.71
N VAL A 33 -4.14 -33.73 21.99
CA VAL A 33 -3.36 -34.18 20.81
C VAL A 33 -3.51 -33.21 19.65
N ARG A 34 -4.72 -32.70 19.41
CA ARG A 34 -5.00 -31.75 18.33
C ARG A 34 -4.13 -30.49 18.43
N GLU A 35 -3.95 -29.99 19.65
CA GLU A 35 -3.17 -28.78 19.96
C GLU A 35 -1.69 -28.95 19.63
N LEU A 36 -1.13 -30.17 19.74
CA LEU A 36 0.27 -30.47 19.35
C LEU A 36 0.56 -30.31 17.85
N PHE A 37 -0.49 -30.29 17.02
CA PHE A 37 -0.42 -30.17 15.56
C PHE A 37 -1.09 -28.91 15.03
N GLU A 38 -1.82 -28.17 15.86
CA GLU A 38 -2.47 -26.93 15.49
C GLU A 38 -1.40 -25.85 15.26
N LYS A 39 -1.20 -25.46 13.99
CA LYS A 39 -0.22 -24.42 13.65
C LYS A 39 -0.77 -23.07 14.08
N PRO A 40 0.05 -22.20 14.69
CA PRO A 40 -0.40 -20.85 15.01
C PRO A 40 -0.90 -20.15 13.74
N PRO A 41 -1.96 -19.35 13.83
CA PRO A 41 -2.46 -18.61 12.68
C PRO A 41 -1.32 -17.77 12.11
N LYS A 42 -1.11 -17.86 10.79
CA LYS A 42 -0.08 -17.07 10.12
C LYS A 42 -0.37 -15.60 10.38
N MET A 43 0.53 -14.92 11.08
CA MET A 43 0.42 -13.48 11.33
C MET A 43 0.31 -12.76 9.99
N ARG A 44 -0.72 -11.91 9.84
CA ARG A 44 -0.86 -11.05 8.66
C ARG A 44 0.33 -10.11 8.65
N LYS A 45 1.20 -10.24 7.65
CA LYS A 45 2.33 -9.31 7.47
C LYS A 45 1.76 -7.92 7.21
N ARG A 46 2.19 -6.93 7.99
CA ARG A 46 1.90 -5.52 7.69
C ARG A 46 2.60 -5.17 6.37
N ARG A 47 1.99 -4.29 5.58
CA ARG A 47 2.63 -3.75 4.38
C ARG A 47 3.93 -3.05 4.79
N THR A 48 5.01 -3.37 4.09
CA THR A 48 6.29 -2.67 4.27
C THR A 48 6.24 -1.32 3.57
N ARG A 49 7.17 -0.41 3.91
CA ARG A 49 7.33 0.86 3.18
C ARG A 49 7.57 0.62 1.68
N TYR A 50 8.36 -0.40 1.35
CA TYR A 50 8.61 -0.81 -0.03
C TYR A 50 7.31 -1.19 -0.77
N ASP A 51 6.43 -1.97 -0.14
CA ASP A 51 5.14 -2.35 -0.75
C ASP A 51 4.21 -1.16 -1.01
N ILE A 52 4.33 -0.11 -0.20
CA ILE A 52 3.60 1.14 -0.37
C ILE A 52 4.21 1.90 -1.55
N TYR A 53 5.52 2.18 -1.52
CA TYR A 53 6.22 2.94 -2.56
C TYR A 53 6.11 2.28 -3.94
N LYS A 54 6.08 0.94 -3.99
CA LYS A 54 5.89 0.18 -5.24
C LYS A 54 4.56 0.49 -5.96
N ARG A 55 3.56 1.00 -5.25
CA ARG A 55 2.24 1.36 -5.81
C ARG A 55 2.06 2.88 -5.95
N ILE A 56 3.08 3.68 -5.63
CA ILE A 56 3.03 5.12 -5.81
C ILE A 56 3.50 5.40 -7.23
N ASP A 57 2.56 5.75 -8.10
CA ASP A 57 2.80 6.10 -9.50
C ASP A 57 2.85 7.63 -9.69
N ALA A 58 3.21 8.09 -10.89
CA ALA A 58 3.23 9.51 -11.23
C ALA A 58 1.89 10.23 -10.95
N SER A 59 0.77 9.52 -11.04
CA SER A 59 -0.56 10.03 -10.69
C SER A 59 -0.67 10.48 -9.23
N TYR A 60 0.09 9.88 -8.30
CA TYR A 60 0.10 10.30 -6.90
C TYR A 60 0.66 11.72 -6.72
N TYR A 61 1.53 12.14 -7.63
CA TYR A 61 2.14 13.47 -7.64
C TYR A 61 1.42 14.43 -8.60
N GLY A 62 0.25 14.06 -9.12
CA GLY A 62 -0.57 14.93 -9.97
C GLY A 62 -0.03 15.13 -11.38
N PHE A 63 1.00 14.39 -11.82
CA PHE A 63 1.59 14.55 -13.17
C PHE A 63 0.61 14.29 -14.33
N ARG A 64 -0.57 13.74 -14.08
CA ARG A 64 -1.61 13.48 -15.09
C ARG A 64 -2.81 14.42 -15.00
N ASP A 65 -2.90 15.24 -13.95
CA ASP A 65 -4.08 16.07 -13.69
C ASP A 65 -4.20 17.22 -14.71
N ASP A 66 -3.06 17.65 -15.26
CA ASP A 66 -3.00 18.70 -16.30
C ASP A 66 -3.23 18.16 -17.73
N GLU A 67 -3.16 16.85 -17.95
CA GLU A 67 -3.21 16.27 -19.31
C GLU A 67 -4.64 16.14 -19.88
N ASP A 68 -5.67 16.14 -19.03
CA ASP A 68 -7.07 15.96 -19.46
C ASP A 68 -7.70 17.25 -20.06
N GLY A 69 -7.01 18.40 -19.97
CA GLY A 69 -7.46 19.70 -20.49
C GLY A 69 -8.72 20.26 -19.82
N ILE A 70 -9.17 19.66 -18.71
CA ILE A 70 -10.32 20.13 -17.94
C ILE A 70 -9.98 21.44 -17.24
N LEU A 71 -8.78 21.51 -16.65
CA LEU A 71 -8.31 22.69 -15.92
C LEU A 71 -8.28 23.93 -16.82
N GLU A 72 -7.73 23.80 -18.03
CA GLU A 72 -7.66 24.89 -19.01
C GLU A 72 -9.05 25.45 -19.37
N LYS A 73 -10.06 24.59 -19.54
CA LYS A 73 -11.44 25.02 -19.84
C LYS A 73 -12.08 25.78 -18.68
N LEU A 74 -11.77 25.40 -17.45
CA LEU A 74 -12.31 26.05 -16.25
C LEU A 74 -11.60 27.39 -15.98
N GLU A 75 -10.30 27.47 -16.25
CA GLU A 75 -9.48 28.66 -15.98
C GLU A 75 -9.56 29.72 -17.09
N ALA A 76 -9.78 29.33 -18.35
CA ALA A 76 -9.87 30.24 -19.50
C ALA A 76 -10.79 31.46 -19.28
N PRO A 77 -12.06 31.32 -18.83
CA PRO A 77 -12.94 32.49 -18.68
C PRO A 77 -12.42 33.45 -17.61
N ALA A 78 -11.98 32.92 -16.46
CA ALA A 78 -11.43 33.74 -15.38
C ALA A 78 -10.13 34.45 -15.83
N GLN A 79 -9.29 33.77 -16.60
CA GLN A 79 -8.07 34.33 -17.14
C GLN A 79 -8.34 35.45 -18.15
N GLU A 80 -9.34 35.29 -19.02
CA GLU A 80 -9.76 36.33 -19.97
C GLU A 80 -10.26 37.58 -19.26
N GLU A 81 -11.11 37.42 -18.24
CA GLU A 81 -11.61 38.55 -17.44
C GLU A 81 -10.47 39.32 -16.76
N MET A 82 -9.54 38.60 -16.10
CA MET A 82 -8.38 39.25 -15.47
C MET A 82 -7.51 39.98 -16.49
N ARG A 83 -7.25 39.37 -17.65
CA ARG A 83 -6.46 40.01 -18.72
C ARG A 83 -7.14 41.27 -19.23
N ALA A 84 -8.46 41.25 -19.43
CA ALA A 84 -9.23 42.41 -19.88
C ALA A 84 -9.15 43.56 -18.86
N GLN A 85 -9.28 43.26 -17.57
CA GLN A 85 -9.16 44.26 -16.50
C GLN A 85 -7.75 44.88 -16.45
N ALA A 86 -6.71 44.05 -16.50
CA ALA A 86 -5.33 44.52 -16.49
C ALA A 86 -4.99 45.40 -17.71
N LEU A 87 -5.51 45.05 -18.89
CA LEU A 87 -5.37 45.87 -20.10
C LEU A 87 -6.09 47.21 -19.97
N ALA A 88 -7.31 47.22 -19.44
CA ALA A 88 -8.08 48.45 -19.23
C ALA A 88 -7.39 49.38 -18.22
N GLU A 89 -6.87 48.82 -17.12
CA GLU A 89 -6.09 49.58 -16.13
C GLU A 89 -4.83 50.17 -16.76
N ARG A 90 -4.07 49.36 -17.49
CA ARG A 90 -2.85 49.81 -18.18
C ARG A 90 -3.15 50.96 -19.16
N GLN A 91 -4.20 50.85 -19.96
CA GLN A 91 -4.61 51.90 -20.90
C GLN A 91 -4.99 53.21 -20.18
N ARG A 92 -5.68 53.13 -19.03
CA ARG A 92 -5.99 54.30 -18.20
C ARG A 92 -4.72 54.98 -17.70
N MET A 93 -3.78 54.20 -17.17
CA MET A 93 -2.52 54.72 -16.65
C MET A 93 -1.66 55.35 -17.77
N ASP A 94 -1.62 54.73 -18.94
CA ASP A 94 -0.93 55.25 -20.11
C ASP A 94 -1.57 56.56 -20.62
N ALA A 95 -2.89 56.68 -20.58
CA ALA A 95 -3.60 57.91 -20.91
C ALA A 95 -3.29 59.04 -19.92
N ILE A 96 -3.35 58.78 -18.61
CA ILE A 96 -2.97 59.74 -17.56
C ILE A 96 -1.52 60.20 -17.76
N ARG A 97 -0.61 59.25 -18.01
CA ARG A 97 0.81 59.55 -18.24
C ARG A 97 1.03 60.40 -19.50
N ARG A 98 0.22 60.18 -20.54
CA ARG A 98 0.27 60.95 -21.79
C ARG A 98 -0.28 62.37 -21.59
N GLU A 99 -1.37 62.52 -20.85
CA GLU A 99 -1.93 63.83 -20.49
C GLU A 99 -0.97 64.63 -19.60
N ALA A 100 -0.33 64.00 -18.61
CA ALA A 100 0.65 64.65 -17.74
C ALA A 100 1.94 65.07 -18.46
N ARG A 101 2.19 64.54 -19.67
CA ARG A 101 3.36 64.88 -20.50
C ARG A 101 3.05 65.98 -21.53
N LYS A 102 1.78 66.34 -21.71
CA LYS A 102 1.33 67.40 -22.61
C LYS A 102 1.32 68.74 -21.89
#